data_AF-A0A1G1Z4G0-F1
#
_entry.id   AF-A0A1G1Z4G0-F1
#
_cell.length_a   1.000
_cell.length_b   1.000
_cell.length_c   1.000
_cell.angle_alpha   90.00
_cell.angle_beta   90.00
_cell.angle_gamma   90.00
#
_symmetry.space_group_name_H-M   'P 1'
#
loop_
_entity.id
_entity.type
_entity.pdbx_description
1 polymer ?
#
loop_
_entity_poly.entity_id
_entity_poly.type
_entity_poly.pdbx_seq_one_letter_code
_entity_poly.pdbx_strand_id
1 'polypeptide(L)'
;MKKPLLVIIPLLIIVAFFVLKGSSEDSWVCSDGNWVKHGNPSAPMPMFGCGSGEEAIDGETITFAKAGVITVNNPGLELGVPYLVYEEPGKPAITQQLVISEMSVCVSGTGSLPCVAMSVSPDVAFHGKQAVVEGIIDGDVVAVRVLRIFGENDLRFVPEPGRLFISWADAQTLIRKCNVRQVSQAHSLAIYLERKDGKEFYTIEPMIDDIFEVVQENSVACGDIIMATE
;
A
#
# COMPACT_ATOMS: atom_id res chain seq x y z
N MET A 1 -15.76 -33.25 -57.52
CA MET A 1 -14.47 -33.23 -56.82
C MET A 1 -14.60 -32.38 -55.55
N LYS A 2 -14.89 -32.99 -54.40
CA LYS A 2 -15.15 -32.30 -53.11
C LYS A 2 -14.44 -33.04 -51.97
N LYS A 3 -13.10 -33.04 -51.98
CA LYS A 3 -12.29 -33.75 -50.97
C LYS A 3 -11.08 -32.98 -50.36
N PRO A 4 -10.88 -31.65 -50.51
CA PRO A 4 -9.87 -30.95 -49.70
C PRO A 4 -10.44 -30.41 -48.37
N LEU A 5 -11.75 -30.12 -48.28
CA LEU A 5 -12.35 -29.44 -47.13
C LEU A 5 -12.41 -30.31 -45.85
N LEU A 6 -12.46 -31.64 -46.00
CA LEU A 6 -12.63 -32.58 -44.89
C LEU A 6 -11.32 -32.84 -44.11
N VAL A 7 -10.16 -32.47 -44.67
CA VAL A 7 -8.84 -32.62 -44.04
C VAL A 7 -8.36 -31.32 -43.37
N ILE A 8 -8.83 -30.17 -43.84
CA ILE A 8 -8.41 -28.86 -43.32
C ILE A 8 -9.01 -28.57 -41.94
N ILE A 9 -10.25 -29.02 -41.69
CA ILE A 9 -10.97 -28.80 -40.42
C ILE A 9 -10.24 -29.45 -39.22
N PRO A 10 -9.86 -30.74 -39.25
CA PRO A 10 -9.11 -31.32 -38.12
C PRO A 10 -7.72 -30.69 -37.95
N LEU A 11 -7.07 -30.26 -39.04
CA LEU A 11 -5.77 -29.59 -38.97
C LEU A 11 -5.86 -28.21 -38.30
N LEU A 12 -6.89 -27.42 -38.61
CA LEU A 12 -7.14 -26.14 -37.95
C LEU A 12 -7.50 -26.32 -36.46
N ILE A 13 -8.23 -27.38 -36.11
CA ILE A 13 -8.55 -27.70 -34.71
C ILE A 13 -7.28 -28.09 -33.93
N ILE A 14 -6.38 -28.89 -34.54
CA ILE A 14 -5.10 -29.27 -33.93
C ILE A 14 -4.20 -28.03 -33.74
N VAL A 15 -4.10 -27.15 -34.74
CA VAL A 15 -3.32 -25.91 -34.63
C VAL A 15 -3.91 -24.97 -33.58
N ALA A 16 -5.24 -24.82 -33.52
CA ALA A 16 -5.89 -24.03 -32.46
C ALA A 16 -5.64 -24.63 -31.06
N PHE A 17 -5.61 -25.96 -30.93
CA PHE A 17 -5.33 -26.64 -29.67
C PHE A 17 -3.85 -26.46 -29.23
N PHE A 18 -2.91 -26.39 -30.17
CA PHE A 18 -1.51 -26.11 -29.87
C PHE A 18 -1.23 -24.62 -29.61
N VAL A 19 -1.92 -23.70 -30.29
CA VAL A 19 -1.75 -22.25 -30.07
C VAL A 19 -2.39 -21.80 -28.74
N LEU A 20 -3.44 -22.47 -28.27
CA LEU A 20 -4.07 -22.18 -26.97
C LEU A 20 -3.36 -22.82 -25.77
N LYS A 21 -2.36 -23.68 -25.99
CA LYS A 21 -1.53 -24.31 -24.93
C LYS A 21 -0.14 -23.70 -24.84
N GLY A 22 -0.03 -22.40 -25.01
CA GLY A 22 1.20 -21.62 -24.75
C GLY A 22 1.54 -21.49 -23.26
N SER A 23 1.51 -22.58 -22.49
CA SER A 23 2.11 -22.65 -21.17
C SER A 23 3.37 -23.48 -21.31
N SER A 24 4.53 -22.93 -20.94
CA SER A 24 5.78 -23.68 -20.95
C SER A 24 5.61 -24.96 -20.12
N GLU A 25 6.02 -26.10 -20.67
CA GLU A 25 5.80 -27.42 -20.07
C GLU A 25 6.47 -27.54 -18.67
N ASP A 26 7.45 -26.69 -18.39
CA ASP A 26 8.11 -26.51 -17.10
C ASP A 26 7.86 -25.09 -16.55
N SER A 27 6.77 -24.87 -15.82
CA SER A 27 6.40 -23.56 -15.28
C SER A 27 5.66 -23.61 -13.95
N TRP A 28 5.65 -22.49 -13.22
CA TRP A 28 4.70 -22.27 -12.13
C TRP A 28 3.39 -21.78 -12.75
N VAL A 29 2.31 -22.53 -12.55
CA VAL A 29 0.99 -22.19 -13.08
C VAL A 29 0.11 -21.76 -11.93
N CYS A 30 -0.55 -20.61 -12.09
CA CYS A 30 -1.50 -20.17 -11.10
C CYS A 30 -2.83 -20.93 -11.24
N SER A 31 -3.26 -21.63 -10.19
CA SER A 31 -4.56 -22.29 -10.11
C SER A 31 -5.17 -22.02 -8.74
N ASP A 32 -6.39 -21.51 -8.71
CA ASP A 32 -7.16 -21.25 -7.47
C ASP A 32 -6.38 -20.46 -6.42
N GLY A 33 -5.72 -19.37 -6.84
CA GLY A 33 -4.98 -18.51 -5.93
C GLY A 33 -3.61 -19.05 -5.50
N ASN A 34 -3.19 -20.21 -6.01
CA ASN A 34 -1.99 -20.90 -5.58
C ASN A 34 -1.05 -21.24 -6.75
N TRP A 35 0.24 -21.07 -6.52
CA TRP A 35 1.25 -21.54 -7.46
C TRP A 35 1.30 -23.07 -7.44
N VAL A 36 0.87 -23.67 -8.55
CA VAL A 36 0.96 -25.10 -8.78
C VAL A 36 2.15 -25.38 -9.68
N LYS A 37 3.01 -26.31 -9.25
CA LYS A 37 4.15 -26.76 -10.05
C LYS A 37 3.66 -27.52 -11.29
N HIS A 38 3.98 -27.05 -12.49
CA HIS A 38 3.73 -27.76 -13.74
C HIS A 38 5.08 -28.13 -14.38
N GLY A 39 5.32 -29.42 -14.60
CA GLY A 39 6.63 -29.93 -15.04
C GLY A 39 7.74 -29.78 -13.98
N ASN A 40 8.94 -29.37 -14.41
CA ASN A 40 10.09 -29.14 -13.55
C ASN A 40 10.73 -27.75 -13.75
N PRO A 41 10.09 -26.68 -13.25
CA PRO A 41 10.57 -25.31 -13.40
C PRO A 41 11.98 -25.17 -12.82
N SER A 42 12.89 -24.58 -13.59
CA SER A 42 14.24 -24.24 -13.11
C SER A 42 14.25 -22.97 -12.24
N ALA A 43 13.23 -22.12 -12.38
CA ALA A 43 13.03 -20.95 -11.55
C ALA A 43 12.38 -21.31 -10.20
N PRO A 44 12.80 -20.68 -9.08
CA PRO A 44 12.15 -20.86 -7.79
C PRO A 44 10.68 -20.43 -7.85
N MET A 45 9.83 -21.00 -6.99
CA MET A 45 8.43 -20.59 -6.86
C MET A 45 8.38 -19.08 -6.55
N PRO A 46 7.53 -18.30 -7.24
CA PRO A 46 7.36 -16.89 -6.90
C PRO A 46 6.91 -16.75 -5.44
N MET A 47 7.48 -15.77 -4.73
CA MET A 47 7.19 -15.54 -3.30
C MET A 47 5.90 -14.75 -3.07
N PHE A 48 5.33 -14.16 -4.12
CA PHE A 48 4.05 -13.41 -4.06
C PHE A 48 2.89 -14.32 -4.46
N GLY A 49 1.73 -14.18 -3.81
CA GLY A 49 0.51 -14.92 -4.12
C GLY A 49 0.09 -14.73 -5.58
N CYS A 50 -0.47 -15.79 -6.18
CA CYS A 50 -1.00 -15.75 -7.54
C CYS A 50 -2.52 -15.74 -7.49
N GLY A 51 -3.21 -15.33 -8.56
CA GLY A 51 -4.64 -15.62 -8.67
C GLY A 51 -5.56 -14.78 -7.79
N SER A 52 -5.07 -13.69 -7.21
CA SER A 52 -5.95 -12.53 -7.09
C SER A 52 -6.34 -12.16 -8.52
N GLY A 53 -7.62 -12.34 -8.86
CA GLY A 53 -8.21 -11.44 -9.85
C GLY A 53 -7.80 -10.02 -9.45
N GLU A 54 -7.51 -9.17 -10.41
CA GLU A 54 -7.18 -7.77 -10.17
C GLU A 54 -8.26 -7.12 -9.29
N GLU A 55 -8.15 -7.25 -7.97
CA GLU A 55 -8.82 -6.35 -7.06
C GLU A 55 -8.19 -5.01 -7.38
N ALA A 56 -9.01 -4.14 -7.99
CA ALA A 56 -8.58 -2.81 -8.34
C ALA A 56 -8.01 -2.19 -7.07
N ILE A 57 -6.74 -1.78 -7.11
CA ILE A 57 -6.14 -0.97 -6.04
C ILE A 57 -6.94 0.33 -6.02
N ASP A 58 -7.92 0.39 -5.13
CA ASP A 58 -8.90 1.47 -5.07
C ASP A 58 -8.68 2.42 -3.89
N GLY A 59 -7.74 2.05 -3.01
CA GLY A 59 -7.36 2.79 -1.82
C GLY A 59 -8.48 2.86 -0.79
N GLU A 60 -8.14 3.42 0.36
CA GLU A 60 -9.06 3.64 1.45
C GLU A 60 -9.13 5.12 1.78
N THR A 61 -10.33 5.67 1.89
CA THR A 61 -10.50 7.09 2.22
C THR A 61 -10.12 7.33 3.67
N ILE A 62 -9.13 8.19 3.91
CA ILE A 62 -8.79 8.68 5.25
C ILE A 62 -9.95 9.53 5.76
N THR A 63 -10.55 9.13 6.88
CA THR A 63 -11.67 9.86 7.51
C THR A 63 -11.28 10.52 8.84
N PHE A 64 -10.06 10.25 9.31
CA PHE A 64 -9.52 10.79 10.55
C PHE A 64 -8.11 11.32 10.31
N ALA A 65 -7.86 12.58 10.70
CA ALA A 65 -6.54 13.18 10.75
C ALA A 65 -6.49 14.17 11.91
N LYS A 66 -5.71 13.88 12.96
CA LYS A 66 -5.60 14.73 14.15
C LYS A 66 -4.19 14.71 14.71
N ALA A 67 -3.77 15.86 15.25
CA ALA A 67 -2.57 15.98 16.08
C ALA A 67 -2.92 15.86 17.56
N GLY A 68 -2.10 15.14 18.33
CA GLY A 68 -2.31 14.96 19.76
C GLY A 68 -1.13 14.29 20.46
N VAL A 69 -1.37 13.84 21.69
CA VAL A 69 -0.41 13.06 22.48
C VAL A 69 -0.91 11.61 22.53
N ILE A 70 -0.01 10.66 22.24
CA ILE A 70 -0.34 9.25 22.40
C ILE A 70 -0.20 8.87 23.88
N THR A 71 -1.23 8.22 24.41
CA THR A 71 -1.22 7.66 25.76
C THR A 71 -1.50 6.16 25.71
N VAL A 72 -0.86 5.43 26.61
CA VAL A 72 -0.99 3.97 26.76
C VAL A 72 -1.04 3.68 28.25
N ASN A 73 -1.85 2.72 28.68
CA ASN A 73 -2.00 2.35 30.10
C ASN A 73 -2.46 3.50 31.02
N ASN A 74 -3.19 4.48 30.50
CA ASN A 74 -3.72 5.58 31.30
C ASN A 74 -4.92 5.11 32.15
N PRO A 75 -5.05 5.54 33.43
CA PRO A 75 -6.18 5.13 34.27
C PRO A 75 -7.54 5.38 33.61
N GLY A 76 -8.40 4.36 33.61
CA GLY A 76 -9.72 4.41 32.99
C GLY A 76 -9.76 4.00 31.52
N LEU A 77 -8.62 3.67 30.91
CA LEU A 77 -8.51 3.15 29.55
C LEU A 77 -8.08 1.68 29.54
N GLU A 78 -8.23 1.02 28.39
CA GLU A 78 -7.82 -0.38 28.22
C GLU A 78 -6.28 -0.52 28.29
N LEU A 79 -5.82 -1.57 28.98
CA LEU A 79 -4.40 -1.84 29.17
C LEU A 79 -3.75 -2.29 27.86
N GLY A 80 -2.56 -1.78 27.57
CA GLY A 80 -1.78 -2.09 26.37
C GLY A 80 -2.29 -1.45 25.08
N VAL A 81 -3.42 -0.74 25.12
CA VAL A 81 -4.04 -0.13 23.95
C VAL A 81 -3.58 1.33 23.82
N PRO A 82 -3.13 1.76 22.63
CA PRO A 82 -2.81 3.16 22.39
C PRO A 82 -4.06 4.01 22.14
N TYR A 83 -4.06 5.21 22.69
CA TYR A 83 -5.08 6.23 22.48
C TYR A 83 -4.44 7.54 22.06
N LEU A 84 -5.08 8.30 21.17
CA LEU A 84 -4.73 9.69 20.89
C LEU A 84 -5.57 10.61 21.78
N VAL A 85 -4.90 11.45 22.56
CA VAL A 85 -5.55 12.56 23.27
C VAL A 85 -5.34 13.84 22.46
N TYR A 86 -6.43 14.45 22.00
CA TYR A 86 -6.39 15.67 21.18
C TYR A 86 -7.51 16.65 21.55
N GLU A 87 -7.35 17.92 21.17
CA GLU A 87 -8.32 18.98 21.47
C GLU A 87 -8.92 19.55 20.18
N GLU A 88 -10.16 20.00 20.26
CA GLU A 88 -10.80 20.82 19.23
C GLU A 88 -11.08 22.22 19.80
N PRO A 89 -11.03 23.29 18.98
CA PRO A 89 -11.27 24.64 19.46
C PRO A 89 -12.55 24.78 20.29
N GLY A 90 -12.40 25.14 21.56
CA GLY A 90 -13.52 25.35 22.48
C GLY A 90 -14.18 24.09 23.03
N LYS A 91 -13.62 22.90 22.80
CA LYS A 91 -14.14 21.63 23.34
C LYS A 91 -13.15 21.01 24.36
N PRO A 92 -13.64 20.19 25.30
CA PRO A 92 -12.77 19.35 26.12
C PRO A 92 -11.91 18.42 25.28
N ALA A 93 -10.80 17.97 25.86
CA ALA A 93 -9.95 16.96 25.24
C ALA A 93 -10.73 15.67 24.93
N ILE A 94 -10.48 15.13 23.75
CA ILE A 94 -11.07 13.90 23.24
C ILE A 94 -9.99 12.82 23.35
N THR A 95 -10.39 11.64 23.84
CA THR A 95 -9.54 10.45 23.91
C THR A 95 -10.06 9.44 22.90
N GLN A 96 -9.27 9.15 21.88
CA GLN A 96 -9.65 8.29 20.77
C GLN A 96 -8.80 7.03 20.75
N GLN A 97 -9.45 5.85 20.79
CA GLN A 97 -8.77 4.56 20.70
C GLN A 97 -8.17 4.36 19.31
N LEU A 98 -6.92 3.87 19.26
CA LEU A 98 -6.19 3.60 18.03
C LEU A 98 -6.00 2.09 17.85
N VAL A 99 -6.23 1.61 16.64
CA VAL A 99 -5.94 0.24 16.22
C VAL A 99 -4.79 0.27 15.23
N ILE A 100 -3.63 -0.22 15.68
CA ILE A 100 -2.42 -0.38 14.87
C ILE A 100 -2.40 -1.81 14.32
N SER A 101 -2.11 -1.95 13.02
CA SER A 101 -2.07 -3.23 12.32
C SER A 101 -0.90 -3.29 11.33
N GLU A 102 -0.79 -4.40 10.59
CA GLU A 102 0.15 -4.57 9.47
C GLU A 102 0.01 -3.46 8.40
N MET A 103 -1.16 -2.83 8.30
CA MET A 103 -1.43 -1.72 7.38
C MET A 103 -1.02 -0.34 7.91
N SER A 104 -0.60 -0.25 9.17
CA SER A 104 -0.21 0.99 9.81
C SER A 104 1.27 1.28 9.57
N VAL A 105 1.56 2.47 9.02
CA VAL A 105 2.92 2.95 8.79
C VAL A 105 3.30 3.95 9.87
N CYS A 106 4.41 3.69 10.55
CA CYS A 106 4.98 4.56 11.55
C CYS A 106 6.08 5.40 10.91
N VAL A 107 5.98 6.72 11.07
CA VAL A 107 6.86 7.69 10.42
C VAL A 107 7.61 8.50 11.46
N SER A 108 8.91 8.65 11.25
CA SER A 108 9.80 9.50 12.05
C SER A 108 10.61 10.42 11.13
N GLY A 109 11.44 11.28 11.72
CA GLY A 109 12.36 12.12 10.96
C GLY A 109 13.45 11.36 10.19
N THR A 110 13.58 10.04 10.37
CA THR A 110 14.62 9.23 9.71
C THR A 110 14.08 8.26 8.65
N GLY A 111 12.75 8.19 8.46
CA GLY A 111 12.13 7.24 7.55
C GLY A 111 10.77 6.74 8.04
N SER A 112 10.25 5.72 7.38
CA SER A 112 9.03 5.03 7.77
C SER A 112 9.18 3.50 7.73
N LEU A 113 8.40 2.84 8.57
CA LEU A 113 8.38 1.38 8.74
C LEU A 113 6.94 0.94 9.06
N PRO A 114 6.54 -0.31 8.78
CA PRO A 114 5.33 -0.87 9.36
C PRO A 114 5.39 -0.75 10.89
N CYS A 115 4.36 -0.20 11.52
CA CYS A 115 4.35 0.02 12.97
C CYS A 115 4.55 -1.28 13.75
N VAL A 116 4.00 -2.39 13.23
CA VAL A 116 4.13 -3.73 13.81
C VAL A 116 5.54 -4.30 13.74
N ALA A 117 6.42 -3.76 12.90
CA ALA A 117 7.82 -4.18 12.81
C ALA A 117 8.65 -3.68 14.01
N MET A 118 8.09 -2.79 14.83
CA MET A 118 8.70 -2.36 16.08
C MET A 118 8.66 -3.50 17.10
N SER A 119 9.81 -4.07 17.45
CA SER A 119 9.93 -5.16 18.44
C SER A 119 9.71 -4.71 19.90
N VAL A 120 8.93 -3.65 20.13
CA VAL A 120 8.67 -3.03 21.43
C VAL A 120 7.17 -2.81 21.61
N SER A 121 6.70 -2.76 22.87
CA SER A 121 5.30 -2.51 23.15
C SER A 121 4.89 -1.07 22.76
N PRO A 122 3.59 -0.82 22.47
CA PRO A 122 3.10 0.54 22.19
C PRO A 122 3.40 1.54 23.31
N ASP A 123 3.40 1.08 24.56
CA ASP A 123 3.76 1.89 25.73
C ASP A 123 5.19 2.42 25.63
N VAL A 124 6.15 1.54 25.35
CA VAL A 124 7.56 1.91 25.18
C VAL A 124 7.77 2.76 23.92
N ALA A 125 7.05 2.44 22.84
CA ALA A 125 7.22 3.09 21.55
C ALA A 125 6.63 4.51 21.51
N PHE A 126 5.44 4.70 22.09
CA PHE A 126 4.59 5.84 21.77
C PHE A 126 4.06 6.61 22.99
N HIS A 127 4.08 6.05 24.20
CA HIS A 127 3.52 6.75 25.36
C HIS A 127 4.18 8.13 25.56
N GLY A 128 3.34 9.16 25.69
CA GLY A 128 3.75 10.55 25.89
C GLY A 128 4.31 11.23 24.64
N LYS A 129 4.39 10.54 23.50
CA LYS A 129 4.88 11.14 22.24
C LYS A 129 3.80 12.02 21.61
N GLN A 130 4.23 13.13 21.04
CA GLN A 130 3.38 13.92 20.15
C GLN A 130 3.32 13.27 18.78
N ALA A 131 2.11 13.18 18.22
CA ALA A 131 1.89 12.52 16.96
C ALA A 131 0.81 13.19 16.11
N VAL A 132 0.89 12.99 14.81
CA VAL A 132 -0.26 13.09 13.89
C VAL A 132 -0.68 11.68 13.52
N VAL A 133 -1.96 11.40 13.67
CA VAL A 133 -2.56 10.12 13.31
C VAL A 133 -3.52 10.34 12.16
N GLU A 134 -3.29 9.61 11.07
CA GLU A 134 -4.21 9.47 9.95
C GLU A 134 -4.78 8.05 9.93
N GLY A 135 -6.08 7.94 9.69
CA GLY A 135 -6.74 6.65 9.68
C GLY A 135 -8.19 6.70 9.25
N ILE A 136 -8.87 5.59 9.50
CA ILE A 136 -10.28 5.37 9.16
C ILE A 136 -11.05 5.18 10.46
N ILE A 137 -12.15 5.90 10.60
CA ILE A 137 -13.07 5.73 11.74
C ILE A 137 -13.86 4.44 11.49
N ASP A 138 -13.77 3.50 12.43
CA ASP A 138 -14.53 2.26 12.43
C ASP A 138 -15.22 2.10 13.79
N GLY A 139 -16.52 2.40 13.83
CA GLY A 139 -17.24 2.53 15.09
C GLY A 139 -16.62 3.60 16.00
N ASP A 140 -16.22 3.18 17.20
CA ASP A 140 -15.62 4.06 18.22
C ASP A 140 -14.08 4.06 18.19
N VAL A 141 -13.46 3.37 17.23
CA VAL A 141 -12.00 3.27 17.10
C VAL A 141 -11.51 3.91 15.81
N VAL A 142 -10.20 4.21 15.76
CA VAL A 142 -9.53 4.63 14.53
C VAL A 142 -8.56 3.53 14.08
N ALA A 143 -8.84 2.93 12.93
CA ALA A 143 -7.91 2.05 12.25
C ALA A 143 -6.79 2.91 11.62
N VAL A 144 -5.58 2.81 12.18
CA VAL A 144 -4.46 3.68 11.83
C VAL A 144 -3.89 3.28 10.47
N ARG A 145 -3.63 4.28 9.60
CA ARG A 145 -2.87 4.12 8.36
C ARG A 145 -1.51 4.78 8.44
N VAL A 146 -1.45 5.99 9.01
CA VAL A 146 -0.19 6.70 9.25
C VAL A 146 -0.14 7.20 10.69
N LEU A 147 0.96 6.90 11.37
CA LEU A 147 1.28 7.40 12.70
C LEU A 147 2.62 8.11 12.63
N ARG A 148 2.60 9.43 12.68
CA ARG A 148 3.80 10.26 12.55
C ARG A 148 4.20 10.82 13.90
N ILE A 149 5.35 10.41 14.41
CA ILE A 149 5.91 10.92 15.66
C ILE A 149 6.75 12.16 15.37
N PHE A 150 6.54 13.21 16.16
CA PHE A 150 7.27 14.46 16.06
C PHE A 150 8.11 14.71 17.31
N GLY A 151 9.27 15.34 17.13
CA GLY A 151 10.01 16.00 18.19
C GLY A 151 9.33 17.31 18.60
N GLU A 152 9.78 17.88 19.73
CA GLU A 152 9.20 19.10 20.30
C GLU A 152 9.26 20.32 19.37
N ASN A 153 10.21 20.34 18.42
CA ASN A 153 10.48 21.47 17.53
C ASN A 153 10.04 21.23 16.08
N ASP A 154 9.41 20.09 15.78
CA ASP A 154 9.04 19.78 14.41
C ASP A 154 7.74 20.51 14.02
N LEU A 155 7.68 20.99 12.78
CA LEU A 155 6.46 21.58 12.23
C LEU A 155 5.36 20.50 12.15
N ARG A 156 4.23 20.78 12.80
CA ARG A 156 3.07 19.88 12.81
C ARG A 156 2.18 20.18 11.61
N PHE A 157 2.20 19.28 10.64
CA PHE A 157 1.24 19.30 9.54
C PHE A 157 0.18 18.23 9.79
N VAL A 158 -1.08 18.66 9.93
CA VAL A 158 -2.23 17.75 9.95
C VAL A 158 -2.88 17.81 8.56
N PRO A 159 -2.85 16.73 7.78
CA PRO A 159 -3.49 16.71 6.47
C PRO A 159 -5.01 16.74 6.61
N GLU A 160 -5.68 17.30 5.60
CA GLU A 160 -7.13 17.23 5.50
C GLU A 160 -7.58 15.79 5.16
N PRO A 161 -8.57 15.23 5.87
CA PRO A 161 -9.20 13.95 5.49
C PRO A 161 -9.82 13.99 4.08
N GLY A 162 -10.13 12.81 3.55
CA GLY A 162 -10.77 12.63 2.24
C GLY A 162 -9.83 12.14 1.13
N ARG A 163 -8.53 12.03 1.43
CA ARG A 163 -7.54 11.44 0.51
C ARG A 163 -7.62 9.92 0.52
N LEU A 164 -7.31 9.31 -0.61
CA LEU A 164 -7.25 7.86 -0.77
C LEU A 164 -5.85 7.36 -0.43
N PHE A 165 -5.74 6.65 0.67
CA PHE A 165 -4.50 6.01 1.09
C PHE A 165 -4.36 4.64 0.43
N ILE A 166 -3.14 4.32 -0.03
CA ILE A 166 -2.74 2.98 -0.43
C ILE A 166 -1.45 2.60 0.30
N SER A 167 -1.16 1.30 0.40
CA SER A 167 0.12 0.87 0.96
C SER A 167 1.29 1.21 0.02
N TRP A 168 2.50 1.27 0.58
CA TRP A 168 3.72 1.42 -0.21
C TRP A 168 3.88 0.31 -1.26
N ALA A 169 3.52 -0.93 -0.89
CA ALA A 169 3.55 -2.07 -1.80
C ALA A 169 2.54 -1.93 -2.96
N ASP A 170 1.35 -1.40 -2.69
CA ASP A 170 0.35 -1.12 -3.71
C ASP A 170 0.80 -0.01 -4.65
N ALA A 171 1.43 1.05 -4.12
CA ALA A 171 2.01 2.12 -4.92
C ALA A 171 3.09 1.57 -5.88
N GLN A 172 4.02 0.75 -5.40
CA GLN A 172 4.99 0.06 -6.26
C GLN A 172 4.30 -0.81 -7.32
N THR A 173 3.23 -1.50 -6.94
CA THR A 173 2.47 -2.35 -7.86
C THR A 173 1.80 -1.53 -8.97
N LEU A 174 1.22 -0.37 -8.64
CA LEU A 174 0.66 0.55 -9.64
C LEU A 174 1.71 1.04 -10.62
N ILE A 175 2.92 1.38 -10.15
CA ILE A 175 4.03 1.84 -10.99
C ILE A 175 4.53 0.72 -11.89
N ARG A 176 4.82 -0.47 -11.34
CA ARG A 176 5.29 -1.64 -12.10
C ARG A 176 4.29 -2.15 -13.13
N LYS A 177 2.99 -1.96 -12.88
CA LYS A 177 1.91 -2.24 -13.86
C LYS A 177 1.68 -1.11 -14.87
N CYS A 178 2.51 -0.06 -14.85
CA CYS A 178 2.42 1.09 -15.73
C CYS A 178 1.06 1.81 -15.64
N ASN A 179 0.41 1.80 -14.48
CA ASN A 179 -0.89 2.44 -14.26
C ASN A 179 -0.76 3.90 -13.80
N VAL A 180 0.43 4.34 -13.41
CA VAL A 180 0.68 5.69 -12.90
C VAL A 180 1.05 6.64 -14.03
N ARG A 181 0.51 7.86 -13.98
CA ARG A 181 0.81 8.96 -14.89
C ARG A 181 1.80 9.96 -14.26
N GLN A 182 1.60 10.27 -12.99
CA GLN A 182 2.41 11.25 -12.26
C GLN A 182 2.65 10.78 -10.84
N VAL A 183 3.83 11.14 -10.33
CA VAL A 183 4.24 10.99 -8.94
C VAL A 183 4.76 12.32 -8.43
N SER A 184 4.39 12.69 -7.20
CA SER A 184 5.08 13.73 -6.45
C SER A 184 5.52 13.26 -5.07
N GLN A 185 6.68 13.75 -4.64
CA GLN A 185 7.26 13.46 -3.33
C GLN A 185 7.29 14.73 -2.49
N ALA A 186 7.02 14.60 -1.20
CA ALA A 186 7.21 15.64 -0.19
C ALA A 186 8.29 15.26 0.82
N HIS A 187 8.95 16.25 1.43
CA HIS A 187 9.91 16.08 2.54
C HIS A 187 9.35 15.30 3.75
N SER A 188 8.03 15.17 3.85
CA SER A 188 7.33 14.37 4.87
C SER A 188 7.30 12.87 4.56
N LEU A 189 8.01 12.39 3.52
CA LEU A 189 7.90 11.04 2.93
C LEU A 189 6.54 10.75 2.30
N ALA A 190 5.64 11.75 2.22
CA ALA A 190 4.37 11.57 1.55
C ALA A 190 4.59 11.53 0.04
N ILE A 191 4.07 10.48 -0.58
CA ILE A 191 4.05 10.30 -2.03
C ILE A 191 2.61 10.45 -2.50
N TYR A 192 2.40 11.25 -3.53
CA TYR A 192 1.12 11.38 -4.21
C TYR A 192 1.25 10.79 -5.60
N LEU A 193 0.27 9.96 -5.99
CA LEU A 193 0.25 9.29 -7.28
C LEU A 193 -1.04 9.66 -8.02
N GLU A 194 -0.92 10.12 -9.26
CA GLU A 194 -2.04 10.22 -10.19
C GLU A 194 -2.03 8.98 -11.09
N ARG A 195 -3.09 8.17 -11.02
CA ARG A 195 -3.30 7.04 -11.92
C ARG A 195 -3.76 7.55 -13.29
N LYS A 196 -3.51 6.78 -14.36
CA LYS A 196 -3.84 7.14 -15.76
C LYS A 196 -5.33 7.40 -16.01
N ASP A 197 -6.22 6.91 -15.15
CA ASP A 197 -7.67 7.21 -15.19
C ASP A 197 -8.06 8.47 -14.41
N GLY A 198 -7.09 9.20 -13.87
CA GLY A 198 -7.28 10.44 -13.11
C GLY A 198 -7.53 10.23 -11.62
N LYS A 199 -7.50 8.99 -11.12
CA LYS A 199 -7.66 8.73 -9.68
C LYS A 199 -6.37 9.07 -8.94
N GLU A 200 -6.50 9.85 -7.86
CA GLU A 200 -5.37 10.27 -7.02
C GLU A 200 -5.27 9.40 -5.76
N PHE A 201 -4.05 8.99 -5.44
CA PHE A 201 -3.71 8.22 -4.26
C PHE A 201 -2.59 8.90 -3.49
N TYR A 202 -2.46 8.59 -2.21
CA TYR A 202 -1.27 8.91 -1.44
C TYR A 202 -0.78 7.69 -0.63
N THR A 203 0.52 7.66 -0.40
CA THR A 203 1.21 6.68 0.46
C THR A 203 2.36 7.36 1.19
N ILE A 204 3.03 6.62 2.07
CA ILE A 204 4.30 7.00 2.69
C ILE A 204 5.42 6.13 2.10
N GLU A 205 6.55 6.73 1.72
CA GLU A 205 7.76 5.98 1.34
C GLU A 205 8.62 5.63 2.57
N PRO A 206 9.36 4.49 2.55
CA PRO A 206 10.25 4.09 3.64
C PRO A 206 11.42 5.05 3.86
N MET A 207 12.06 5.49 2.78
CA MET A 207 13.16 6.44 2.80
C MET A 207 12.97 7.47 1.68
N ILE A 208 13.50 8.68 1.90
CA ILE A 208 13.53 9.71 0.87
C ILE A 208 14.20 9.15 -0.39
N ASP A 209 13.56 9.40 -1.53
CA ASP A 209 13.94 9.06 -2.89
C ASP A 209 13.71 7.60 -3.31
N ASP A 210 13.18 6.74 -2.42
CA ASP A 210 12.80 5.37 -2.78
C ASP A 210 11.81 5.35 -3.95
N ILE A 211 10.90 6.33 -4.01
CA ILE A 211 9.94 6.42 -5.12
C ILE A 211 10.60 6.67 -6.47
N PHE A 212 11.70 7.44 -6.51
CA PHE A 212 12.38 7.75 -7.75
C PHE A 212 13.18 6.57 -8.26
N GLU A 213 13.75 5.75 -7.37
CA GLU A 213 14.34 4.46 -7.73
C GLU A 213 13.28 3.57 -8.40
N VAL A 214 12.11 3.41 -7.78
CA VAL A 214 11.02 2.60 -8.34
C VAL A 214 10.56 3.10 -9.71
N VAL A 215 10.40 4.42 -9.90
CA VAL A 215 10.02 4.99 -11.20
C VAL A 215 11.13 4.78 -12.24
N GLN A 216 12.38 5.03 -11.88
CA GLN A 216 13.52 4.93 -12.80
C GLN A 216 13.71 3.50 -13.30
N GLU A 217 13.62 2.50 -12.42
CA GLU A 217 13.70 1.07 -12.78
C GLU A 217 12.63 0.63 -13.79
N ASN A 218 11.47 1.32 -13.81
CA ASN A 218 10.34 0.97 -14.67
C ASN A 218 10.17 1.89 -15.89
N SER A 219 10.98 2.95 -16.01
CA SER A 219 10.89 3.96 -17.07
C SER A 219 10.95 3.38 -18.50
N VAL A 220 11.81 2.39 -18.72
CA VAL A 220 11.96 1.74 -20.05
C VAL A 220 10.69 0.97 -20.45
N ALA A 221 10.02 0.34 -19.49
CA ALA A 221 8.83 -0.47 -19.76
C ALA A 221 7.54 0.37 -19.80
N CYS A 222 7.42 1.35 -18.92
CA CYS A 222 6.19 2.13 -18.73
C CYS A 222 6.14 3.44 -19.52
N GLY A 223 7.26 3.87 -20.08
CA GLY A 223 7.43 5.22 -20.62
C GLY A 223 7.59 6.26 -19.51
N ASP A 224 7.59 7.53 -19.89
CA ASP A 224 7.84 8.64 -18.96
C ASP A 224 6.67 8.81 -17.97
N ILE A 225 6.97 8.65 -16.68
CA ILE A 225 6.11 9.04 -15.56
C ILE A 225 6.53 10.45 -15.13
N ILE A 226 5.58 11.37 -15.02
CA ILE A 226 5.87 12.74 -14.58
C ILE A 226 6.28 12.70 -13.11
N MET A 227 7.41 13.33 -12.77
CA MET A 227 7.92 13.41 -11.40
C MET A 227 7.98 14.85 -10.92
N ALA A 228 7.61 15.09 -9.66
CA ALA A 228 7.72 16.38 -8.99
C ALA A 228 8.16 16.22 -7.54
N THR A 229 8.80 17.25 -6.97
CA THR A 229 9.22 17.33 -5.57
C THR A 229 8.71 18.62 -4.96
N GLU A 230 8.29 18.57 -3.70
CA GLU A 230 8.06 19.75 -2.83
C GLU A 230 9.33 20.14 -2.08
#